data_AF-A0A947CBR4-F1
#
_entry.id   AF-A0A947CBR4-F1
#
_cell.length_a   1.000
_cell.length_b   1.000
_cell.length_c   1.000
_cell.angle_alpha   90.00
_cell.angle_beta   90.00
_cell.angle_gamma   90.00
#
_symmetry.space_group_name_H-M   'P 1'
#
loop_
_entity.id
_entity.type
_entity.pdbx_description
1 polymer ?
#
loop_
_entity_poly.entity_id
_entity_poly.type
_entity_poly.pdbx_seq_one_letter_code
_entity_poly.pdbx_strand_id
1 'polypeptide(L)' 'MDKHWAYCSACDRQVEVAVDPTGGLDPMTGDPVKALVCLEVGHTCTGALCPITDATPDEMREALESLRAQQRDSKAEE' A
#
# COMPACT_ATOMS: atom_id res chain seq x y z
N MET A 1 1.91 6.48 10.57
CA MET A 1 1.20 5.68 9.55
C MET A 1 0.47 4.53 10.21
N ASP A 2 -0.78 4.32 9.83
CA ASP A 2 -1.60 3.21 10.31
C ASP A 2 -1.29 1.93 9.50
N LYS A 3 -0.66 0.98 10.19
CA LYS A 3 -0.38 -0.36 9.69
C LYS A 3 -1.46 -1.31 10.19
N HIS A 4 -1.88 -2.21 9.32
CA HIS A 4 -2.88 -3.22 9.62
C HIS A 4 -2.40 -4.59 9.15
N TRP A 5 -2.92 -5.64 9.78
CA TRP A 5 -2.74 -7.00 9.33
C TRP A 5 -3.94 -7.43 8.50
N ALA A 6 -3.68 -7.97 7.31
CA ALA A 6 -4.71 -8.49 6.41
C ALA A 6 -4.33 -9.89 5.93
N TYR A 7 -5.33 -10.76 5.77
CA TYR A 7 -5.09 -12.09 5.19
C TYR A 7 -5.00 -11.98 3.67
N CYS A 8 -3.87 -12.40 3.10
CA CYS A 8 -3.70 -12.53 1.66
C CYS A 8 -3.93 -13.98 1.25
N SER A 9 -5.02 -14.27 0.54
CA SER A 9 -5.28 -15.64 0.06
C SER A 9 -4.28 -16.12 -0.99
N ALA A 10 -3.64 -15.20 -1.74
CA ALA A 10 -2.60 -15.57 -2.71
C ALA A 10 -1.27 -15.97 -2.04
N CYS A 11 -0.94 -15.36 -0.90
CA CYS A 11 0.24 -15.72 -0.11
C CYS A 11 -0.06 -16.76 0.98
N ASP A 12 -1.35 -17.09 1.16
CA ASP A 12 -1.92 -17.98 2.17
C ASP A 12 -1.45 -17.66 3.59
N ARG A 13 -1.40 -16.37 3.94
CA ARG A 13 -0.89 -15.88 5.22
C ARG A 13 -1.36 -14.48 5.56
N GLN A 14 -1.11 -14.06 6.80
CA GLN A 14 -1.23 -12.65 7.18
C GLN A 14 -0.06 -11.85 6.62
N VAL A 15 -0.37 -10.70 6.02
CA VAL A 15 0.57 -9.73 5.49
C VAL A 15 0.32 -8.37 6.11
N GLU A 16 1.37 -7.58 6.27
CA GLU A 16 1.27 -6.21 6.76
C GLU A 16 0.87 -5.28 5.60
N VAL A 17 -0.16 -4.48 5.81
CA VAL A 17 -0.68 -3.50 4.85
C VAL A 17 -0.71 -2.15 5.52
N ALA A 18 -0.64 -1.10 4.73
CA ALA A 18 -0.71 0.26 5.21
C ALA A 18 -1.69 1.05 4.35
N VAL A 19 -2.43 1.95 5.01
CA VAL A 19 -3.36 2.83 4.31
C VAL A 19 -2.60 4.08 3.90
N ASP A 20 -2.42 4.30 2.60
CA ASP A 20 -1.85 5.53 2.07
C ASP A 20 -2.97 6.59 1.98
N PRO A 21 -2.94 7.63 2.83
CA PRO A 21 -3.94 8.69 2.81
C PRO A 21 -3.78 9.63 1.60
N THR A 22 -2.64 9.55 0.91
CA THR A 22 -2.36 10.27 -0.34
C THR A 22 -2.70 9.46 -1.59
N GLY A 23 -3.24 8.24 -1.42
CA GLY A 23 -3.74 7.44 -2.52
C GLY A 23 -4.72 8.30 -3.31
N GLY A 24 -4.60 8.23 -4.65
CA GLY A 24 -5.05 9.26 -5.57
C GLY A 24 -6.44 9.85 -5.31
N LEU A 25 -6.73 11.02 -5.87
CA LEU A 25 -8.01 11.69 -5.66
C LEU A 25 -9.13 10.96 -6.41
N ASP A 26 -10.26 10.76 -5.76
CA ASP A 26 -11.47 10.29 -6.43
C ASP A 26 -11.88 11.33 -7.47
N PRO A 27 -12.00 10.97 -8.76
CA PRO A 27 -12.22 11.94 -9.82
C PRO A 27 -13.62 12.59 -9.77
N MET A 28 -14.57 12.03 -9.01
CA MET A 28 -15.94 12.53 -8.89
C MET A 28 -16.11 13.47 -7.70
N THR A 29 -15.40 13.22 -6.60
CA THR A 29 -15.53 13.94 -5.32
C THR A 29 -14.34 14.83 -5.01
N GLY A 30 -13.17 14.54 -5.57
CA GLY A 30 -11.92 15.22 -5.26
C GLY A 30 -11.36 14.89 -3.88
N ASP A 31 -11.94 13.91 -3.18
CA ASP A 31 -11.44 13.42 -1.90
C ASP A 31 -10.30 12.42 -2.11
N PRO A 32 -9.30 12.36 -1.21
CA PRO A 32 -8.24 11.36 -1.28
C PRO A 32 -8.82 9.95 -1.14
N VAL A 33 -8.59 9.10 -2.14
CA VAL A 33 -8.93 7.68 -2.07
C VAL A 33 -7.84 6.98 -1.29
N LYS A 34 -8.18 6.56 -0.06
CA LYS A 34 -7.31 5.72 0.74
C LYS A 34 -6.91 4.47 -0.04
N ALA A 35 -5.66 4.43 -0.50
CA ALA A 35 -5.12 3.28 -1.20
C ALA A 35 -4.51 2.31 -0.18
N LEU A 36 -4.89 1.04 -0.25
CA LEU A 36 -4.25 -0.01 0.54
C LEU A 36 -2.96 -0.43 -0.15
N VAL A 37 -1.85 -0.39 0.58
CA VAL A 37 -0.51 -0.77 0.09
C VAL A 37 -0.03 -1.98 0.89
N CYS A 38 0.33 -3.06 0.20
CA CYS A 38 0.94 -4.22 0.83
C CYS A 38 2.43 -3.97 1.09
N LEU A 39 2.88 -4.04 2.34
CA LEU A 39 4.26 -3.75 2.72
C LEU A 39 5.23 -4.91 2.41
N GLU A 40 4.68 -6.10 2.17
CA GLU A 40 5.41 -7.31 1.85
C GLU A 40 5.66 -7.49 0.34
N VAL A 41 5.12 -6.59 -0.51
CA VAL A 41 5.30 -6.69 -1.97
C VAL A 41 6.77 -6.57 -2.37
N GLY A 42 7.24 -7.48 -3.20
CA GLY A 42 8.64 -7.60 -3.59
C GLY A 42 9.53 -8.37 -2.60
N HIS A 43 9.02 -8.75 -1.43
CA HIS A 43 9.73 -9.57 -0.44
C HIS A 43 9.14 -10.97 -0.35
N THR A 44 8.02 -11.12 0.35
CA THR A 44 7.29 -12.40 0.49
C THR A 44 6.01 -12.43 -0.34
N CYS A 45 5.50 -11.27 -0.74
CA CYS A 45 4.37 -11.13 -1.65
C CYS A 45 4.88 -10.70 -3.04
N THR A 46 4.44 -11.39 -4.10
CA THR A 46 4.79 -11.00 -5.47
C THR A 46 3.84 -9.96 -6.06
N GLY A 47 2.71 -9.67 -5.38
CA GLY A 47 1.66 -8.77 -5.86
C GLY A 47 0.79 -9.34 -6.98
N ALA A 48 1.26 -10.35 -7.72
CA ALA A 48 0.66 -10.84 -8.97
C ALA A 48 -0.81 -11.31 -8.87
N LEU A 49 -1.23 -11.79 -7.69
CA LEU A 49 -2.58 -12.28 -7.43
C LEU A 49 -3.13 -11.74 -6.10
N CYS A 50 -2.55 -10.65 -5.58
CA CYS A 50 -2.90 -10.14 -4.26
C CYS A 50 -4.35 -9.61 -4.25
N PRO A 51 -5.29 -10.21 -3.50
CA PRO A 51 -6.69 -9.77 -3.49
C PRO A 51 -6.92 -8.54 -2.60
N ILE A 52 -5.89 -8.09 -1.89
CA ILE A 52 -5.96 -6.99 -0.91
C ILE A 52 -5.98 -5.63 -1.62
N THR A 53 -5.36 -5.56 -2.79
CA THR A 53 -5.18 -4.33 -3.54
C THR A 53 -5.75 -4.53 -4.93
N ASP A 54 -6.49 -3.55 -5.45
CA ASP A 54 -6.98 -3.55 -6.84
C ASP A 54 -5.88 -3.15 -7.85
N ALA A 55 -4.63 -3.12 -7.40
CA ALA A 55 -3.48 -2.63 -8.16
C ALA A 55 -2.64 -3.78 -8.73
N THR A 56 -2.03 -3.55 -9.88
CA THR A 56 -1.03 -4.45 -10.47
C THR A 56 0.24 -4.50 -9.61
N PRO A 57 1.10 -5.52 -9.78
CA PRO A 57 2.34 -5.65 -8.99
C PRO A 57 3.27 -4.44 -9.11
N ASP A 58 3.34 -3.84 -10.29
CA ASP A 58 4.14 -2.65 -10.55
C ASP A 58 3.57 -1.42 -9.83
N GLU A 59 2.24 -1.21 -9.91
CA GLU A 59 1.56 -0.13 -9.17
C GLU A 59 1.70 -0.29 -7.65
N MET A 60 1.58 -1.51 -7.13
CA MET A 60 1.81 -1.80 -5.71
C MET A 60 3.23 -1.46 -5.27
N ARG A 61 4.23 -1.77 -6.10
CA ARG A 61 5.64 -1.46 -5.83
C ARG A 61 5.88 0.04 -5.81
N GLU A 62 5.38 0.76 -6.81
CA GLU A 62 5.50 2.22 -6.88
C GLU A 62 4.81 2.90 -5.70
N ALA A 63 3.62 2.42 -5.31
CA ALA A 63 2.91 2.90 -4.14
C ALA A 63 3.70 2.64 -2.85
N LEU A 64 4.32 1.46 -2.70
CA LEU A 64 5.17 1.15 -1.54
C LEU A 64 6.42 2.03 -1.49
N GLU A 65 7.05 2.31 -2.63
CA GLU A 65 8.21 3.19 -2.70
C GLU A 65 7.86 4.64 -2.36
N SER A 66 6.76 5.16 -2.92
CA SER A 66 6.22 6.48 -2.60
C SER A 66 5.89 6.59 -1.11
N LEU A 67 5.25 5.57 -0.56
CA LEU A 67 4.92 5.51 0.86
C LEU A 67 6.15 5.50 1.76
N ARG A 68 7.19 4.75 1.40
CA ARG A 68 8.47 4.75 2.12
C ARG A 68 9.21 6.07 2.00
N ALA A 69 9.06 6.79 0.89
CA ALA A 69 9.61 8.14 0.73
C ALA A 69 8.92 9.11 1.69
N GLN A 70 7.59 9.16 1.68
CA GLN A 70 6.81 9.98 2.60
C GLN A 70 7.16 9.73 4.08
N GLN A 71 7.40 8.47 4.46
CA GLN A 71 7.85 8.14 5.82
C GLN A 71 9.22 8.74 6.18
N ARG A 72 10.14 8.85 5.22
CA ARG A 72 11.45 9.47 5.46
C ARG A 72 11.32 10.96 5.66
N ASP A 73 10.49 11.62 4.85
CA ASP A 73 10.23 13.05 4.95
C ASP A 73 9.51 13.40 6.26
N SER A 74 8.41 12.71 6.60
CA SER A 74 7.68 12.97 7.85
C SER A 74 8.53 12.76 9.11
N LYS A 75 9.46 11.80 9.09
CA LYS A 75 10.34 11.52 10.23
C LYS A 75 11.51 12.52 10.35
N ALA A 76 11.76 13.34 9.33
CA ALA A 76 12.79 14.38 9.37
C ALA A 76 12.29 15.68 10.03
N GLU A 77 10.98 15.81 10.23
CA GLU A 77 10.32 16.98 10.79
C GLU A 77 9.96 16.84 12.29
N GLU A 78 10.29 15.69 12.91
CA GLU A 78 10.07 15.37 14.34
C GLU A 78 11.30 15.57 15.24
#